data_AF-R9IP72-F1
#
_entry.id   AF-R9IP72-F1
#
_cell.length_a   1.000
_cell.length_b   1.000
_cell.length_c   1.000
_cell.angle_alpha   90.00
_cell.angle_beta   90.00
_cell.angle_gamma   90.00
#
_symmetry.space_group_name_H-M   'P 1'
#
loop_
_entity.id
_entity.type
_entity.pdbx_description
1 polymer ?
#
loop_
_entity_poly.entity_id
_entity_poly.type
_entity_poly.pdbx_seq_one_letter_code
_entity_poly.pdbx_strand_id
1 'polypeptide(L)'
;MNIPEDFRYQSAWEDFRNATDYFIECLRNNSAHLLYGCVKNIFIDIPDENPVYNKIIITEVSSLIEEVLDSSYDKYDLENFLKNRYSDNEIHQKDIEDILNIVDKKYQYIVENIIDDEMIKRYFFKENTILSKLSSIKTDINKYIIDNGEEVKYALIKMSVNDKLPNFAYSRQMAGLTDSSGRTLEFVCDMNDLAYLIEQLELIKKKLR
;
A
#
# COMPACT_ATOMS: atom_id res chain seq x y z
N MET A 1 -25.69 -7.73 -10.65
CA MET A 1 -25.03 -8.09 -9.39
C MET A 1 -25.27 -6.97 -8.40
N ASN A 2 -26.05 -7.22 -7.35
CA ASN A 2 -26.15 -6.30 -6.21
C ASN A 2 -25.07 -6.68 -5.20
N ILE A 3 -24.16 -5.75 -4.90
CA ILE A 3 -23.05 -5.96 -3.95
C ILE A 3 -23.36 -5.16 -2.68
N PRO A 4 -23.15 -5.71 -1.47
CA PRO A 4 -23.34 -4.93 -0.24
C PRO A 4 -22.47 -3.66 -0.27
N GLU A 5 -23.01 -2.52 0.17
CA GLU A 5 -22.33 -1.22 0.10
C GLU A 5 -21.01 -1.17 0.90
N ASP A 6 -20.89 -2.02 1.92
CA ASP A 6 -19.69 -2.15 2.76
C ASP A 6 -18.76 -3.30 2.33
N PHE A 7 -19.12 -4.04 1.28
CA PHE A 7 -18.26 -5.08 0.72
C PHE A 7 -17.09 -4.45 -0.03
N ARG A 8 -15.88 -4.98 0.18
CA ARG A 8 -14.65 -4.36 -0.32
C ARG A 8 -14.46 -4.49 -1.84
N TYR A 9 -14.89 -5.60 -2.44
CA TYR A 9 -14.59 -5.95 -3.83
C TYR A 9 -15.63 -5.45 -4.84
N GLN A 10 -15.87 -4.12 -4.86
CA GLN A 10 -16.99 -3.50 -5.57
C GLN A 10 -16.76 -3.33 -7.08
N SER A 11 -15.52 -3.18 -7.52
CA SER A 11 -15.23 -2.87 -8.93
C SER A 11 -15.66 -4.00 -9.86
N ALA A 12 -16.09 -3.62 -11.07
CA ALA A 12 -16.30 -4.59 -12.13
C ALA A 12 -14.96 -5.25 -12.51
N TRP A 13 -15.02 -6.45 -13.07
CA TRP A 13 -13.83 -7.22 -13.43
C TRP A 13 -12.88 -6.45 -14.35
N GLU A 14 -13.39 -5.78 -15.38
CA GLU A 14 -12.53 -5.04 -16.32
C GLU A 14 -11.86 -3.82 -15.67
N ASP A 15 -12.55 -3.11 -14.79
CA ASP A 15 -11.96 -1.97 -14.06
C ASP A 15 -10.87 -2.46 -13.10
N PHE A 16 -11.13 -3.57 -12.39
CA PHE A 16 -10.15 -4.22 -11.54
C PHE A 16 -8.91 -4.64 -12.30
N ARG A 17 -9.11 -5.33 -13.43
CA ARG A 17 -8.02 -5.82 -14.28
C ARG A 17 -7.18 -4.66 -14.80
N ASN A 18 -7.81 -3.63 -15.37
CA ASN A 18 -7.09 -2.47 -15.90
C ASN A 18 -6.31 -1.72 -14.81
N ALA A 19 -6.90 -1.56 -13.62
CA ALA A 19 -6.20 -0.96 -12.48
C ALA A 19 -5.01 -1.81 -12.02
N THR A 20 -5.17 -3.14 -12.02
CA THR A 20 -4.10 -4.08 -11.68
C THR A 20 -2.97 -4.05 -12.71
N ASP A 21 -3.30 -4.02 -14.00
CA ASP A 21 -2.32 -3.94 -15.09
C ASP A 21 -1.53 -2.63 -15.03
N TYR A 22 -2.22 -1.52 -14.77
CA TYR A 22 -1.58 -0.22 -14.50
C TYR A 22 -0.63 -0.28 -13.30
N PHE A 23 -1.04 -0.93 -12.21
CA PHE A 23 -0.20 -1.09 -11.03
C PHE A 23 1.06 -1.91 -11.33
N ILE A 24 0.93 -3.01 -12.07
CA ILE A 24 2.05 -3.86 -12.50
C ILE A 24 3.03 -3.06 -13.36
N GLU A 25 2.52 -2.24 -14.29
CA GLU A 25 3.36 -1.36 -15.10
C GLU A 25 4.13 -0.36 -14.23
N CYS A 26 3.46 0.25 -13.25
CA CYS A 26 4.09 1.19 -12.32
C CYS A 26 5.17 0.53 -11.44
N LEU A 27 4.95 -0.71 -10.99
CA LEU A 27 5.96 -1.48 -10.27
C LEU A 27 7.19 -1.76 -11.15
N ARG A 28 6.98 -2.17 -12.42
CA ARG A 28 8.07 -2.42 -13.38
C ARG A 28 8.88 -1.17 -13.68
N ASN A 29 8.22 -0.01 -13.75
CA ASN A 29 8.86 1.28 -14.03
C ASN A 29 9.47 1.93 -12.79
N ASN A 30 9.40 1.29 -11.60
CA ASN A 30 9.80 1.86 -10.31
C ASN A 30 9.11 3.20 -9.97
N SER A 31 7.95 3.47 -10.56
CA SER A 31 7.11 4.63 -10.21
C SER A 31 6.13 4.31 -9.08
N ALA A 32 5.92 3.02 -8.78
CA ALA A 32 5.20 2.54 -7.62
C ALA A 32 6.08 1.66 -6.72
N HIS A 33 5.74 1.62 -5.42
CA HIS A 33 6.47 0.83 -4.43
C HIS A 33 5.52 0.08 -3.50
N LEU A 34 5.83 -1.19 -3.26
CA LEU A 34 5.13 -2.04 -2.29
C LEU A 34 5.96 -2.17 -1.00
N LEU A 35 5.40 -1.70 0.11
CA LEU A 35 6.04 -1.75 1.43
C LEU A 35 5.22 -2.63 2.37
N TYR A 36 5.88 -3.61 3.00
CA TYR A 36 5.22 -4.54 3.94
C TYR A 36 5.37 -4.10 5.40
N GLY A 37 4.26 -4.14 6.15
CA GLY A 37 4.21 -3.91 7.59
C GLY A 37 4.08 -5.22 8.39
N CYS A 38 4.92 -5.41 9.39
CA CYS A 38 5.01 -6.63 10.22
C CYS A 38 3.80 -7.02 11.10
N VAL A 39 2.64 -6.35 11.04
CA VAL A 39 1.44 -6.76 11.82
C VAL A 39 0.13 -6.51 11.02
N LYS A 40 0.20 -6.63 9.68
CA LYS A 40 -0.84 -6.22 8.69
C LYS A 40 -0.79 -4.74 8.30
N ASN A 41 -1.30 -4.48 7.09
CA ASN A 41 -1.20 -3.29 6.23
C ASN A 41 0.01 -3.35 5.27
N ILE A 42 -0.26 -3.73 4.03
CA ILE A 42 0.54 -3.48 2.84
C ILE A 42 0.31 -2.04 2.42
N PHE A 43 1.40 -1.31 2.20
CA PHE A 43 1.34 0.03 1.66
C PHE A 43 1.74 0.04 0.19
N ILE A 44 0.88 0.64 -0.62
CA ILE A 44 1.11 0.89 -2.04
C ILE A 44 1.32 2.39 -2.22
N ASP A 45 2.53 2.78 -2.62
CA ASP A 45 2.79 4.11 -3.17
C ASP A 45 2.62 4.03 -4.69
N ILE A 46 1.73 4.85 -5.25
CA ILE A 46 1.45 4.90 -6.69
C ILE A 46 1.24 6.34 -7.15
N PRO A 47 1.65 6.72 -8.38
CA PRO A 47 1.44 8.07 -8.90
C PRO A 47 -0.03 8.49 -8.88
N ASP A 48 -0.30 9.78 -8.66
CA ASP A 48 -1.68 10.31 -8.57
C ASP A 48 -2.32 10.62 -9.94
N GLU A 49 -1.98 9.85 -10.98
CA GLU A 49 -2.37 10.14 -12.35
C GLU A 49 -3.76 9.59 -12.71
N ASN A 50 -4.19 8.52 -12.03
CA ASN A 50 -5.50 7.90 -12.25
C ASN A 50 -6.23 7.63 -10.92
N PRO A 51 -7.02 8.59 -10.41
CA PRO A 51 -7.69 8.49 -9.10
C PRO A 51 -8.64 7.29 -8.96
N VAL A 52 -9.26 6.86 -10.06
CA VAL A 52 -10.17 5.72 -10.08
C VAL A 52 -9.38 4.42 -9.88
N TYR A 53 -8.29 4.24 -10.63
CA TYR A 53 -7.42 3.07 -10.48
C TYR A 53 -6.74 3.07 -9.12
N ASN A 54 -6.27 4.23 -8.64
CA ASN A 54 -5.67 4.37 -7.32
C ASN A 54 -6.62 3.90 -6.21
N LYS A 55 -7.91 4.26 -6.31
CA LYS A 55 -8.92 3.76 -5.36
C LYS A 55 -9.00 2.23 -5.39
N ILE A 56 -9.16 1.63 -6.57
CA ILE A 56 -9.26 0.17 -6.73
C ILE A 56 -8.00 -0.53 -6.20
N ILE A 57 -6.83 0.03 -6.49
CA ILE A 57 -5.54 -0.55 -6.08
C ILE A 57 -5.40 -0.50 -4.55
N ILE A 58 -5.70 0.66 -3.95
CA ILE A 58 -5.60 0.86 -2.51
C ILE A 58 -6.63 0.04 -1.74
N THR A 59 -7.85 -0.16 -2.27
CA THR A 59 -8.92 -0.85 -1.54
C THR A 59 -9.00 -2.34 -1.85
N GLU A 60 -8.87 -2.75 -3.12
CA GLU A 60 -9.11 -4.13 -3.53
C GLU A 60 -7.82 -4.90 -3.76
N VAL A 61 -6.91 -4.35 -4.58
CA VAL A 61 -5.65 -5.04 -4.94
C VAL A 61 -4.79 -5.26 -3.69
N SER A 62 -4.58 -4.22 -2.87
CA SER A 62 -3.82 -4.33 -1.61
C SER A 62 -4.36 -5.43 -0.69
N SER A 63 -5.69 -5.54 -0.58
CA SER A 63 -6.35 -6.49 0.30
C SER A 63 -6.20 -7.93 -0.21
N LEU A 64 -6.32 -8.13 -1.53
CA LEU A 64 -6.08 -9.45 -2.11
C LEU A 64 -4.61 -9.86 -1.98
N ILE A 65 -3.66 -8.93 -2.14
CA ILE A 65 -2.24 -9.23 -1.89
C ILE A 65 -2.04 -9.65 -0.43
N GLU A 66 -2.64 -8.94 0.53
CA GLU A 66 -2.61 -9.32 1.95
C GLU A 66 -3.20 -10.72 2.18
N GLU A 67 -4.38 -10.99 1.64
CA GLU A 67 -5.06 -12.28 1.79
C GLU A 67 -4.26 -13.44 1.19
N VAL A 68 -3.55 -13.21 0.08
CA VAL A 68 -2.64 -14.20 -0.52
C VAL A 68 -1.45 -14.44 0.41
N LEU A 69 -0.79 -13.39 0.89
CA LEU A 69 0.41 -13.51 1.71
C LEU A 69 0.13 -14.14 3.09
N ASP A 70 -1.01 -13.80 3.69
CA ASP A 70 -1.47 -14.38 4.96
C ASP A 70 -2.10 -15.78 4.79
N SER A 71 -2.28 -16.25 3.55
CA SER A 71 -3.05 -17.46 3.25
C SER A 71 -4.44 -17.46 3.92
N SER A 72 -5.09 -16.29 3.96
CA SER A 72 -6.35 -16.07 4.69
C SER A 72 -7.58 -16.01 3.79
N TYR A 73 -7.42 -16.08 2.47
CA TYR A 73 -8.56 -16.18 1.56
C TYR A 73 -9.24 -17.53 1.71
N ASP A 74 -10.48 -17.52 2.22
CA ASP A 74 -11.34 -18.69 2.29
C ASP A 74 -12.68 -18.41 1.61
N LYS A 75 -12.92 -19.14 0.52
CA LYS A 75 -14.17 -19.04 -0.27
C LYS A 75 -15.40 -19.46 0.54
N TYR A 76 -15.25 -20.41 1.46
CA TYR A 76 -16.34 -20.87 2.32
C TYR A 76 -16.74 -19.80 3.33
N ASP A 77 -15.77 -19.12 3.95
CA ASP A 77 -16.04 -18.01 4.86
C ASP A 77 -16.70 -16.84 4.14
N LEU A 78 -16.25 -16.52 2.92
CA LEU A 78 -16.88 -15.52 2.08
C LEU A 78 -18.33 -15.91 1.71
N GLU A 79 -18.57 -17.16 1.36
CA GLU A 79 -19.91 -17.67 1.06
C GLU A 79 -20.85 -17.54 2.28
N ASN A 80 -20.36 -17.89 3.48
CA ASN A 80 -21.12 -17.74 4.72
C ASN A 80 -21.44 -16.28 5.03
N PHE A 81 -20.48 -15.36 4.84
CA PHE A 81 -20.70 -13.93 4.97
C PHE A 81 -21.82 -13.45 4.04
N LEU A 82 -21.79 -13.84 2.77
CA LEU A 82 -22.82 -13.45 1.79
C LEU A 82 -24.19 -14.07 2.09
N LYS A 83 -24.25 -15.32 2.58
CA LYS A 83 -25.50 -15.97 3.02
C LYS A 83 -26.14 -15.24 4.20
N ASN A 84 -25.35 -14.71 5.13
CA ASN A 84 -25.85 -13.88 6.21
C ASN A 84 -26.46 -12.58 5.66
N ARG A 85 -25.78 -11.90 4.73
CA ARG A 85 -26.32 -10.68 4.08
C ARG A 85 -27.58 -10.94 3.25
N TYR A 86 -27.67 -12.10 2.61
CA TYR A 86 -28.90 -12.54 1.94
C TYR A 86 -30.05 -12.71 2.94
N SER A 87 -29.78 -13.30 4.12
CA SER A 87 -30.76 -13.46 5.19
C SER A 87 -31.28 -12.11 5.72
N ASP A 88 -30.43 -11.08 5.67
CA ASP A 88 -30.78 -9.70 6.02
C ASP A 88 -31.48 -8.93 4.87
N ASN A 89 -31.76 -9.59 3.74
CA ASN A 89 -32.34 -9.03 2.51
C ASN A 89 -31.48 -7.93 1.83
N GLU A 90 -30.17 -7.90 2.08
CA GLU A 90 -29.28 -6.91 1.46
C GLU A 90 -28.90 -7.26 0.02
N ILE A 91 -28.86 -8.55 -0.31
CA ILE A 91 -28.51 -9.08 -1.63
C ILE A 91 -29.48 -10.17 -2.07
N HIS A 92 -29.49 -10.52 -3.37
CA HIS A 92 -30.25 -11.66 -3.85
C HIS A 92 -29.40 -12.93 -3.87
N GLN A 93 -30.02 -14.10 -3.71
CA GLN A 93 -29.34 -15.38 -3.75
C GLN A 93 -28.54 -15.60 -5.05
N LYS A 94 -29.07 -15.15 -6.19
CA LYS A 94 -28.37 -15.22 -7.49
C LYS A 94 -27.07 -14.40 -7.51
N ASP A 95 -27.01 -13.31 -6.74
CA ASP A 95 -25.83 -12.44 -6.70
C ASP A 95 -24.71 -13.08 -5.87
N ILE A 96 -25.00 -14.04 -4.98
CA ILE A 96 -23.98 -14.72 -4.16
C ILE A 96 -22.98 -15.45 -5.06
N GLU A 97 -23.45 -16.27 -6.00
CA GLU A 97 -22.59 -17.04 -6.89
C GLU A 97 -21.78 -16.11 -7.83
N ASP A 98 -22.41 -15.05 -8.33
CA ASP A 98 -21.74 -14.03 -9.14
C ASP A 98 -20.61 -13.32 -8.36
N ILE A 99 -20.87 -12.93 -7.10
CA ILE A 99 -19.88 -12.30 -6.21
C ILE A 99 -18.74 -13.26 -5.89
N LEU A 100 -19.04 -14.53 -5.58
CA LEU A 100 -18.01 -15.53 -5.32
C LEU A 100 -17.11 -15.72 -6.54
N ASN A 101 -17.71 -15.83 -7.73
CA ASN A 101 -16.97 -16.03 -8.97
C ASN A 101 -16.10 -14.81 -9.34
N ILE A 102 -16.60 -13.58 -9.16
CA ILE A 102 -15.80 -12.40 -9.47
C ILE A 102 -14.66 -12.20 -8.48
N VAL A 103 -14.86 -12.46 -7.19
CA VAL A 103 -13.79 -12.34 -6.18
C VAL A 103 -12.74 -13.41 -6.39
N ASP A 104 -13.13 -14.65 -6.65
CA ASP A 104 -12.20 -15.75 -6.95
C ASP A 104 -11.37 -15.42 -8.21
N LYS A 105 -12.02 -14.89 -9.26
CA LYS A 105 -11.31 -14.44 -10.47
C LYS A 105 -10.30 -13.32 -10.18
N LYS A 106 -10.67 -12.34 -9.35
CA LYS A 106 -9.76 -11.27 -8.91
C LYS A 106 -8.58 -11.83 -8.10
N TYR A 107 -8.86 -12.73 -7.16
CA TYR A 107 -7.84 -13.40 -6.35
C TYR A 107 -6.83 -14.15 -7.20
N GLN A 108 -7.28 -15.02 -8.12
CA GLN A 108 -6.40 -15.75 -9.04
C GLN A 108 -5.54 -14.80 -9.88
N TYR A 109 -6.13 -13.71 -10.37
CA TYR A 109 -5.37 -12.73 -11.15
C TYR A 109 -4.21 -12.10 -10.37
N ILE A 110 -4.42 -11.79 -9.09
CA ILE A 110 -3.37 -11.26 -8.21
C ILE A 110 -2.27 -12.30 -7.98
N VAL A 111 -2.65 -13.54 -7.68
CA VAL A 111 -1.70 -14.65 -7.49
C VAL A 111 -0.84 -14.85 -8.73
N GLU A 112 -1.45 -14.86 -9.92
CA GLU A 112 -0.75 -15.15 -11.17
C GLU A 112 0.16 -14.01 -11.65
N ASN A 113 -0.16 -12.75 -11.34
CA ASN A 113 0.46 -11.58 -11.97
C ASN A 113 1.28 -10.69 -11.03
N ILE A 114 1.07 -10.76 -9.71
CA ILE A 114 1.76 -9.90 -8.73
C ILE A 114 2.63 -10.72 -7.77
N ILE A 115 2.13 -11.86 -7.31
CA ILE A 115 2.74 -12.60 -6.21
C ILE A 115 3.89 -13.45 -6.72
N ASP A 116 5.08 -13.25 -6.16
CA ASP A 116 6.26 -14.06 -6.42
C ASP A 116 6.97 -14.50 -5.13
N ASP A 117 7.91 -15.44 -5.27
CA ASP A 117 8.68 -15.99 -4.14
C ASP A 117 9.48 -14.91 -3.39
N GLU A 118 9.92 -13.85 -4.08
CA GLU A 118 10.68 -12.76 -3.45
C GLU A 118 9.77 -11.91 -2.57
N MET A 119 8.58 -11.58 -3.05
CA MET A 119 7.54 -10.88 -2.32
C MET A 119 7.13 -11.66 -1.06
N ILE A 120 6.89 -12.95 -1.18
CA ILE A 120 6.57 -13.83 -0.03
C ILE A 120 7.72 -13.82 0.99
N LYS A 121 8.97 -14.00 0.54
CA LYS A 121 10.15 -13.96 1.43
C LYS A 121 10.29 -12.60 2.12
N ARG A 122 10.10 -11.50 1.39
CA ARG A 122 10.19 -10.13 1.93
C ARG A 122 9.09 -9.85 2.95
N TYR A 123 7.88 -10.37 2.72
CA TYR A 123 6.77 -10.28 3.65
C TYR A 123 7.11 -10.96 4.98
N PHE A 124 7.40 -12.26 4.96
CA PHE A 124 7.72 -13.03 6.17
C PHE A 124 9.01 -12.57 6.85
N PHE A 125 10.05 -12.21 6.09
CA PHE A 125 11.27 -11.64 6.65
C PHE A 125 10.93 -10.39 7.46
N LYS A 126 10.17 -9.46 6.90
CA LYS A 126 9.81 -8.23 7.62
C LYS A 126 8.96 -8.58 8.83
N GLU A 127 7.89 -9.36 8.65
CA GLU A 127 6.99 -9.80 9.73
C GLU A 127 7.75 -10.27 10.99
N ASN A 128 8.85 -11.00 10.79
CA ASN A 128 9.55 -11.69 11.88
C ASN A 128 10.81 -10.98 12.41
N THR A 129 11.17 -9.76 11.95
CA THR A 129 12.52 -9.21 12.24
C THR A 129 12.61 -7.88 12.99
N ILE A 130 11.56 -7.05 13.17
CA ILE A 130 11.74 -5.71 13.79
C ILE A 130 10.51 -5.12 14.50
N LEU A 131 10.75 -4.31 15.53
CA LEU A 131 9.76 -3.56 16.33
C LEU A 131 9.17 -2.33 15.60
N SER A 132 9.97 -1.49 14.93
CA SER A 132 9.50 -0.25 14.26
C SER A 132 9.88 -0.22 12.76
N LYS A 133 9.00 0.27 11.89
CA LYS A 133 9.19 0.33 10.41
C LYS A 133 9.10 1.74 9.86
N LEU A 134 9.88 2.02 8.81
CA LEU A 134 9.69 3.22 7.99
C LEU A 134 8.30 3.20 7.36
N SER A 135 7.48 4.20 7.67
CA SER A 135 6.10 4.32 7.19
C SER A 135 5.90 5.44 6.19
N SER A 136 6.70 6.51 6.27
CA SER A 136 6.68 7.58 5.26
C SER A 136 7.96 8.40 5.28
N ILE A 137 8.27 8.98 4.12
CA ILE A 137 9.23 10.05 3.95
C ILE A 137 8.49 11.19 3.26
N LYS A 138 8.48 12.38 3.86
CA LYS A 138 7.96 13.62 3.28
C LYS A 138 9.07 14.64 3.17
N THR A 139 9.01 15.45 2.13
CA THR A 139 10.06 16.44 1.84
C THR A 139 9.44 17.76 1.43
N ASP A 140 9.90 18.84 2.06
CA ASP A 140 9.57 20.22 1.66
C ASP A 140 10.84 20.97 1.26
N ILE A 141 10.86 21.56 0.07
CA ILE A 141 11.99 22.35 -0.40
C ILE A 141 11.79 23.81 0.02
N ASN A 142 12.70 24.29 0.85
CA ASN A 142 12.69 25.62 1.42
C ASN A 142 13.87 26.44 0.93
N LYS A 143 13.79 27.75 1.18
CA LYS A 143 14.88 28.68 0.93
C LYS A 143 15.18 29.50 2.17
N TYR A 144 16.46 29.74 2.42
CA TYR A 144 16.97 30.62 3.45
C TYR A 144 17.79 31.72 2.78
N ILE A 145 17.55 32.97 3.19
CA ILE A 145 18.31 34.12 2.71
C ILE A 145 19.37 34.40 3.77
N ILE A 146 20.64 34.23 3.42
CA ILE A 146 21.76 34.58 4.29
C ILE A 146 22.01 36.10 4.28
N ASP A 147 22.74 36.59 5.28
CA ASP A 147 22.90 38.03 5.55
C ASP A 147 23.46 38.86 4.37
N ASN A 148 24.17 38.22 3.43
CA ASN A 148 24.69 38.83 2.21
C ASN A 148 23.65 38.91 1.06
N GLY A 149 22.41 38.46 1.28
CA GLY A 149 21.33 38.41 0.29
C GLY A 149 21.35 37.19 -0.63
N GLU A 150 22.28 36.25 -0.44
CA GLU A 150 22.35 35.01 -1.21
C GLU A 150 21.28 34.02 -0.75
N GLU A 151 20.69 33.29 -1.70
CA GLU A 151 19.65 32.29 -1.42
C GLU A 151 20.27 30.89 -1.33
N VAL A 152 20.07 30.23 -0.19
CA VAL A 152 20.44 28.82 0.02
C VAL A 152 19.18 27.98 0.06
N LYS A 153 19.10 26.95 -0.79
CA LYS A 153 18.00 25.97 -0.78
C LYS A 153 18.34 24.81 0.14
N TYR A 154 17.35 24.34 0.88
CA TYR A 154 17.47 23.15 1.73
C TYR A 154 16.17 22.34 1.69
N ALA A 155 16.27 21.05 1.97
CA ALA A 155 15.12 20.17 2.16
C ALA A 155 14.84 20.02 3.66
N LEU A 156 13.58 20.18 4.06
CA LEU A 156 13.09 19.65 5.33
C LEU A 156 12.61 18.23 5.06
N ILE A 157 13.30 17.23 5.61
CA ILE A 157 12.95 15.82 5.48
C ILE A 157 12.26 15.38 6.77
N LYS A 158 11.07 14.82 6.62
CA LYS A 158 10.27 14.24 7.70
C LYS A 158 10.12 12.75 7.46
N MET A 159 10.73 11.95 8.35
CA MET A 159 10.64 10.50 8.32
C MET A 159 9.80 10.01 9.49
N SER A 160 8.79 9.20 9.21
CA SER A 160 8.01 8.55 10.26
C SER A 160 8.34 7.07 10.33
N VAL A 161 8.54 6.59 11.55
CA VAL A 161 8.62 5.17 11.86
C VAL A 161 7.49 4.78 12.79
N ASN A 162 6.92 3.60 12.59
CA ASN A 162 5.77 3.17 13.35
C ASN A 162 5.83 1.65 13.60
N ASP A 163 5.30 1.21 14.73
CA ASP A 163 5.32 -0.22 15.10
C ASP A 163 4.33 -1.02 14.24
N LYS A 164 3.32 -0.35 13.67
CA LYS A 164 2.44 -0.85 12.61
C LYS A 164 2.45 0.13 11.44
N LEU A 165 2.26 -0.34 10.21
CA LEU A 165 2.03 0.61 9.11
C LEU A 165 0.61 1.18 9.28
N PRO A 166 0.41 2.50 9.07
CA PRO A 166 -0.92 3.10 9.17
C PRO A 166 -1.94 2.35 8.30
N ASN A 167 -3.21 2.33 8.72
CA ASN A 167 -4.28 1.83 7.87
C ASN A 167 -4.61 2.90 6.81
N PHE A 168 -4.06 2.74 5.61
CA PHE A 168 -4.19 3.70 4.50
C PHE A 168 -5.42 3.44 3.59
N ALA A 169 -6.37 2.61 4.02
CA ALA A 169 -7.69 2.53 3.36
C ALA A 169 -8.41 3.91 3.36
N TYR A 170 -7.96 4.83 4.21
CA TYR A 170 -8.33 6.24 4.22
C TYR A 170 -7.27 7.07 3.49
N SER A 171 -7.70 8.10 2.75
CA SER A 171 -6.86 8.97 1.92
C SER A 171 -5.53 9.37 2.57
N ARG A 172 -4.50 9.70 1.76
CA ARG A 172 -3.18 10.20 2.22
C ARG A 172 -3.25 11.31 3.29
N GLN A 173 -4.35 12.05 3.32
CA GLN A 173 -4.65 13.13 4.27
C GLN A 173 -5.13 12.61 5.64
N MET A 174 -5.81 11.46 5.69
CA MET A 174 -6.37 10.83 6.90
C MET A 174 -5.39 9.89 7.60
N ALA A 175 -4.43 9.31 6.87
CA ALA A 175 -3.42 8.43 7.46
C ALA A 175 -2.49 9.13 8.48
N GLY A 176 -2.48 10.47 8.50
CA GLY A 176 -1.80 11.26 9.51
C GLY A 176 -2.54 11.38 10.85
N LEU A 177 -3.80 10.92 10.94
CA LEU A 177 -4.66 11.13 12.11
C LEU A 177 -4.85 9.88 12.99
N THR A 178 -4.50 8.68 12.52
CA THR A 178 -4.92 7.41 13.17
C THR A 178 -3.82 6.55 13.79
N ASP A 179 -2.59 7.05 13.98
CA ASP A 179 -1.56 6.27 14.69
C ASP A 179 -0.80 7.10 15.74
N SER A 180 -1.20 6.92 17.00
CA SER A 180 -0.66 7.61 18.18
C SER A 180 0.62 6.98 18.77
N SER A 181 1.26 6.06 18.05
CA SER A 181 2.51 5.40 18.51
C SER A 181 3.72 5.61 17.58
N GLY A 182 3.57 6.34 16.47
CA GLY A 182 4.65 6.60 15.53
C GLY A 182 5.68 7.61 16.06
N ARG A 183 6.97 7.30 15.92
CA ARG A 183 8.05 8.28 16.11
C ARG A 183 8.31 8.99 14.80
N THR A 184 8.36 10.31 14.83
CA THR A 184 8.70 11.11 13.66
C THR A 184 10.02 11.84 13.90
N LEU A 185 10.95 11.68 12.96
CA LEU A 185 12.21 12.40 12.90
C LEU A 185 12.09 13.47 11.82
N GLU A 186 12.47 14.70 12.17
CA GLU A 186 12.52 15.83 11.23
C GLU A 186 13.94 16.40 11.24
N PHE A 187 14.50 16.63 10.06
CA PHE A 187 15.83 17.20 9.92
C PHE A 187 15.94 18.00 8.62
N VAL A 188 16.82 19.01 8.66
CA VAL A 188 17.15 19.84 7.51
C VAL A 188 18.36 19.25 6.81
N CYS A 189 18.31 19.16 5.48
CA CYS A 189 19.43 18.75 4.65
C CYS A 189 19.70 19.79 3.57
N ASP A 190 20.96 20.18 3.45
CA ASP A 190 21.45 20.81 2.23
C ASP A 190 21.81 19.76 1.16
N MET A 191 22.38 20.21 0.03
CA MET A 191 22.78 19.32 -1.06
C MET A 191 23.89 18.33 -0.67
N ASN A 192 24.81 18.73 0.21
CA ASN A 192 25.93 17.90 0.66
C ASN A 192 25.43 16.82 1.64
N ASP A 193 24.55 17.19 2.57
CA ASP A 193 23.91 16.26 3.50
C ASP A 193 23.14 15.18 2.73
N LEU A 194 22.39 15.57 1.69
CA LEU A 194 21.66 14.64 0.84
C LEU A 194 22.61 13.71 0.07
N ALA A 195 23.71 14.24 -0.47
CA ALA A 195 24.72 13.42 -1.14
C ALA A 195 25.33 12.38 -0.20
N TYR A 196 25.67 12.78 1.03
CA TYR A 196 26.16 11.85 2.06
C TYR A 196 25.11 10.79 2.42
N LEU A 197 23.85 11.18 2.61
CA LEU A 197 22.76 10.24 2.92
C LEU A 197 22.59 9.20 1.79
N ILE A 198 22.60 9.64 0.53
CA ILE A 198 22.52 8.76 -0.64
C ILE A 198 23.69 7.78 -0.66
N GLU A 199 24.92 8.27 -0.42
CA GLU A 199 26.11 7.41 -0.38
C GLU A 199 25.98 6.32 0.70
N GLN A 200 25.57 6.68 1.92
CA GLN A 200 25.38 5.71 3.00
C GLN A 200 24.29 4.68 2.67
N LEU A 201 23.18 5.10 2.08
CA LEU A 201 22.10 4.20 1.68
C LEU A 201 22.53 3.24 0.57
N GLU A 202 23.28 3.72 -0.43
CA GLU A 202 23.84 2.86 -1.49
C GLU A 202 24.88 1.87 -0.94
N LEU A 203 25.69 2.26 0.04
CA LEU A 203 26.61 1.35 0.72
C LEU A 203 25.86 0.25 1.48
N ILE A 204 24.79 0.59 2.19
CA ILE A 204 23.93 -0.40 2.88
C ILE A 204 23.30 -1.34 1.86
N LYS A 205 22.73 -0.80 0.77
CA LYS A 205 22.10 -1.57 -0.31
C LYS A 205 23.07 -2.57 -0.96
N LYS A 206 24.34 -2.19 -1.16
CA LYS A 206 25.38 -3.10 -1.67
C LYS A 206 25.68 -4.26 -0.72
N LYS A 207 25.59 -4.07 0.60
CA LYS A 207 25.82 -5.13 1.60
C LYS A 207 24.66 -6.11 1.73
N LEU A 208 23.46 -5.74 1.27
CA LEU A 208 22.27 -6.59 1.26
C LEU A 208 22.18 -7.48 0.00
N ARG A 209 23.13 -7.34 -0.94
CA ARG A 209 23.27 -8.15 -2.16
C ARG A 209 24.44 -9.12 -2.02
#